data_AF-A0A0A1YK09-F1
#
_entry.id   AF-A0A0A1YK09-F1
#
_cell.length_a   1.000
_cell.length_b   1.000
_cell.length_c   1.000
_cell.angle_alpha   90.00
_cell.angle_beta   90.00
_cell.angle_gamma   90.00
#
_symmetry.space_group_name_H-M   'P 1'
#
loop_
_entity.id
_entity.type
_entity.pdbx_description
1 polymer ?
#
loop_
_entity_poly.entity_id
_entity_poly.type
_entity_poly.pdbx_seq_one_letter_code
_entity_poly.pdbx_strand_id
1 'polypeptide(L)'
;MRKLSILLFTVVVSGCLTAFLIWAERRPDAHYLSDLRSTIISKPAPAQARGNLLLIRPQLYPLDYQSPAHLRLKLAAALDNARQAGLLGPGTLVALPEHIGTWLLARGEKTEFYRALNRKEVRNWLLLGNPLLAVKALLMNLDAERLDEALLRMKAEQMTKDYQQLFSGLAREYQITLLAGSILLPEPHLKDGQLRSGNGPLRTLSLVFSPEGTIQGEPHYEPWPQQPGTTAPQRLSVGDMTYSVERDWRPGYPQSLLRLVDSDGSSPALFLRGKLGWPIGGAPREVLLTPQQIQQGSQAPGSHLLNIWIAPK
;
A
#
# COMPACT_ATOMS: atom_id res chain seq x y z
N MET A 1 -21.39 32.65 -44.25
CA MET A 1 -20.45 31.50 -44.19
C MET A 1 -19.63 31.46 -42.91
N ARG A 2 -18.83 32.49 -42.56
CA ARG A 2 -17.98 32.50 -41.35
C ARG A 2 -18.70 32.13 -40.03
N LYS A 3 -19.88 32.68 -39.75
CA LYS A 3 -20.65 32.36 -38.52
C LYS A 3 -21.12 30.91 -38.47
N LEU A 4 -21.53 30.35 -39.62
CA LEU A 4 -21.96 28.96 -39.73
C LEU A 4 -20.77 28.00 -39.55
N SER A 5 -19.61 28.34 -40.14
CA SER A 5 -18.37 27.56 -39.96
C SER A 5 -17.88 27.58 -38.51
N ILE A 6 -17.95 28.73 -37.83
CA ILE A 6 -17.60 28.83 -36.40
C ILE A 6 -18.56 28.00 -35.55
N LEU A 7 -19.88 28.11 -35.78
CA LEU A 7 -20.88 27.33 -35.06
C LEU A 7 -20.64 25.82 -35.23
N LEU A 8 -20.43 25.37 -36.48
CA LEU A 8 -20.15 23.96 -36.78
C LEU A 8 -18.88 23.48 -36.07
N PHE A 9 -17.81 24.28 -36.10
CA PHE A 9 -16.56 23.96 -35.43
C PHE A 9 -16.75 23.83 -33.91
N THR A 10 -17.48 24.77 -33.27
CA THR A 10 -17.76 24.71 -31.83
C THR A 10 -18.56 23.47 -31.45
N VAL A 11 -19.57 23.09 -32.25
CA VAL A 11 -20.36 21.87 -32.00
C VAL A 11 -19.48 20.62 -32.10
N VAL A 12 -18.62 20.53 -33.11
CA VAL A 12 -17.70 19.39 -33.28
C VAL A 12 -16.73 19.31 -32.10
N VAL A 13 -16.11 20.42 -31.69
CA VAL A 13 -15.18 20.47 -30.57
C VAL A 13 -15.86 20.07 -29.26
N SER A 14 -17.07 20.56 -29.01
CA SER A 14 -17.86 20.20 -27.82
C SER A 14 -18.24 18.72 -27.81
N GLY A 15 -18.62 18.17 -28.96
CA GLY A 15 -18.89 16.74 -29.12
C GLY A 15 -17.67 15.88 -28.83
N CYS A 16 -16.51 16.24 -29.40
CA CYS A 16 -15.24 15.56 -29.15
C CYS A 16 -14.82 15.62 -27.67
N LEU A 17 -14.96 16.80 -27.03
CA LEU A 17 -14.64 16.96 -25.61
C LEU A 17 -15.54 16.08 -24.74
N THR A 18 -16.85 16.06 -25.02
CA THR A 18 -17.81 15.23 -24.28
C THR A 18 -17.49 13.75 -24.43
N ALA A 19 -17.23 13.29 -25.66
CA ALA A 19 -16.83 11.91 -25.93
C ALA A 19 -15.53 11.54 -25.20
N PHE A 20 -14.55 12.45 -25.15
CA PHE A 20 -13.32 12.26 -24.40
C PHE A 20 -13.56 12.16 -22.89
N LEU A 21 -14.39 13.03 -22.30
CA LEU A 21 -14.71 12.99 -20.87
C LEU A 21 -15.45 11.69 -20.51
N ILE A 22 -16.43 11.27 -21.32
CA ILE A 22 -17.11 9.98 -21.15
C ILE A 22 -16.11 8.82 -21.25
N TRP A 23 -15.19 8.85 -22.21
CA TRP A 23 -14.14 7.85 -22.29
C TRP A 23 -13.24 7.88 -21.06
N ALA A 24 -12.81 9.04 -20.58
CA ALA A 24 -11.92 9.18 -19.43
C ALA A 24 -12.55 8.60 -18.15
N GLU A 25 -13.85 8.78 -17.96
CA GLU A 25 -14.62 8.21 -16.84
C GLU A 25 -14.80 6.69 -16.92
N ARG A 26 -14.82 6.09 -18.12
CA ARG A 26 -14.95 4.63 -18.26
C ARG A 26 -13.68 3.92 -17.79
N ARG A 27 -13.78 3.12 -16.73
CA ARG A 27 -12.67 2.32 -16.17
C ARG A 27 -13.03 0.83 -16.20
N PRO A 28 -12.90 0.14 -17.36
CA PRO A 28 -13.22 -1.29 -17.43
C PRO A 28 -12.25 -2.12 -16.59
N ASP A 29 -12.77 -3.15 -15.95
CA ASP A 29 -11.95 -4.10 -15.21
C ASP A 29 -11.05 -4.89 -16.15
N ALA A 30 -9.81 -5.10 -15.73
CA ALA A 30 -8.88 -5.90 -16.49
C ALA A 30 -9.00 -7.33 -15.97
N HIS A 31 -9.16 -8.29 -16.89
CA HIS A 31 -9.09 -9.69 -16.53
C HIS A 31 -7.63 -10.03 -16.18
N TYR A 32 -7.34 -10.17 -14.90
CA TYR A 32 -6.03 -10.50 -14.38
C TYR A 32 -6.15 -11.59 -13.33
N LEU A 33 -5.31 -12.62 -13.46
CA LEU A 33 -5.16 -13.64 -12.44
C LEU A 33 -3.96 -13.24 -11.56
N SER A 34 -4.26 -12.71 -10.39
CA SER A 34 -3.23 -12.46 -9.38
C SER A 34 -2.56 -13.79 -8.99
N ASP A 35 -1.23 -13.82 -8.95
CA ASP A 35 -0.52 -14.96 -8.38
C ASP A 35 -0.79 -15.00 -6.87
N LEU A 36 -1.62 -15.96 -6.45
CA LEU A 36 -2.06 -16.15 -5.06
C LEU A 36 -1.17 -17.11 -4.28
N ARG A 37 -0.14 -17.69 -4.91
CA ARG A 37 0.76 -18.62 -4.23
C ARG A 37 1.45 -17.92 -3.07
N SER A 38 1.71 -18.69 -2.03
CA SER A 38 2.46 -18.23 -0.88
C SER A 38 3.28 -19.36 -0.26
N THR A 39 4.45 -19.00 0.28
CA THR A 39 5.38 -19.94 0.93
C THR A 39 5.56 -19.56 2.38
N ILE A 40 5.37 -20.54 3.28
CA ILE A 40 5.61 -20.38 4.71
C ILE A 40 7.07 -20.72 5.02
N ILE A 41 7.73 -19.82 5.74
CA ILE A 41 9.09 -19.94 6.24
C ILE A 41 8.98 -19.85 7.76
N SER A 42 8.95 -21.02 8.40
CA SER A 42 8.77 -21.15 9.85
C SER A 42 9.69 -22.24 10.39
N LYS A 43 10.20 -22.05 11.61
CA LYS A 43 10.65 -23.19 12.42
C LYS A 43 9.44 -24.06 12.80
N PRO A 44 9.63 -25.36 13.10
CA PRO A 44 8.57 -26.19 13.68
C PRO A 44 7.96 -25.51 14.91
N ALA A 45 6.65 -25.71 15.11
CA ALA A 45 5.98 -25.20 16.29
C ALA A 45 6.63 -25.78 17.57
N PRO A 46 7.00 -24.94 18.56
CA PRO A 46 7.47 -25.44 19.83
C PRO A 46 6.31 -26.11 20.60
N ALA A 47 6.64 -26.93 21.59
CA ALA A 47 5.64 -27.58 22.44
C ALA A 47 4.74 -26.57 23.17
N GLN A 48 5.28 -25.38 23.49
CA GLN A 48 4.55 -24.27 24.08
C GLN A 48 4.99 -22.97 23.40
N ALA A 49 4.01 -22.15 23.02
CA ALA A 49 4.22 -20.79 22.51
C ALA A 49 3.15 -19.89 23.12
N ARG A 50 3.54 -18.67 23.51
CA ARG A 50 2.56 -17.64 23.94
C ARG A 50 1.91 -16.90 22.76
N GLY A 51 2.50 -17.05 21.57
CA GLY A 51 2.05 -16.40 20.34
C GLY A 51 3.12 -16.46 19.27
N ASN A 52 2.92 -15.69 18.21
CA ASN A 52 3.85 -15.63 17.09
C ASN A 52 3.79 -14.27 16.36
N LEU A 53 4.92 -13.91 15.77
CA LEU A 53 5.00 -12.82 14.81
C LEU A 53 4.99 -13.40 13.40
N LEU A 54 3.99 -13.02 12.61
CA LEU A 54 3.85 -13.41 11.21
C LEU A 54 4.10 -12.20 10.30
N LEU A 55 5.24 -12.20 9.63
CA LEU A 55 5.58 -11.20 8.62
C LEU A 55 5.07 -11.66 7.26
N ILE A 56 4.29 -10.84 6.56
CA ILE A 56 3.88 -11.13 5.18
C ILE A 56 4.64 -10.20 4.24
N ARG A 57 5.46 -10.78 3.36
CA ARG A 57 6.10 -10.10 2.23
C ARG A 57 5.30 -10.40 0.95
N PRO A 58 4.22 -9.66 0.66
CA PRO A 58 3.38 -9.93 -0.50
C PRO A 58 4.13 -9.58 -1.78
N GLN A 59 3.98 -10.43 -2.81
CA GLN A 59 4.55 -10.16 -4.12
C GLN A 59 3.53 -9.42 -5.00
N LEU A 60 3.56 -8.09 -5.00
CA LEU A 60 2.56 -7.25 -5.63
C LEU A 60 2.96 -6.73 -7.02
N TYR A 61 1.96 -6.57 -7.87
CA TYR A 61 2.04 -6.01 -9.22
C TYR A 61 1.01 -4.90 -9.41
N PRO A 62 1.11 -4.06 -10.46
CA PRO A 62 0.22 -2.90 -10.61
C PRO A 62 -1.26 -3.28 -10.66
N LEU A 63 -1.61 -4.41 -11.30
CA LEU A 63 -2.99 -4.90 -11.38
C LEU A 63 -3.59 -5.33 -10.04
N ASP A 64 -2.75 -5.69 -9.06
CA ASP A 64 -3.22 -5.97 -7.69
C ASP A 64 -3.80 -4.69 -7.03
N TYR A 65 -3.42 -3.50 -7.52
CA TYR A 65 -3.95 -2.21 -7.06
C TYR A 65 -5.05 -1.64 -7.97
N GLN A 66 -5.54 -2.39 -8.95
CA GLN A 66 -6.65 -1.93 -9.79
C GLN A 66 -7.90 -1.64 -8.96
N SER A 67 -8.17 -2.49 -7.98
CA SER A 67 -9.22 -2.33 -7.00
C SER A 67 -8.73 -2.78 -5.62
N PRO A 68 -9.29 -2.24 -4.52
CA PRO A 68 -8.99 -2.76 -3.18
C PRO A 68 -9.33 -4.25 -3.03
N ALA A 69 -10.29 -4.76 -3.81
CA ALA A 69 -10.67 -6.16 -3.81
C ALA A 69 -9.57 -7.08 -4.36
N HIS A 70 -8.82 -6.66 -5.39
CA HIS A 70 -7.68 -7.44 -5.88
C HIS A 70 -6.55 -7.52 -4.85
N LEU A 71 -6.20 -6.39 -4.22
CA LEU A 71 -5.20 -6.39 -3.14
C LEU A 71 -5.67 -7.26 -1.98
N ARG A 72 -6.95 -7.15 -1.59
CA ARG A 72 -7.57 -8.00 -0.58
C ARG A 72 -7.42 -9.48 -0.92
N LEU A 73 -7.77 -9.89 -2.14
CA LEU A 73 -7.68 -11.29 -2.58
C LEU A 73 -6.28 -11.85 -2.36
N LYS A 74 -5.25 -11.06 -2.67
CA LYS A 74 -3.85 -11.46 -2.52
C LYS A 74 -3.43 -11.62 -1.06
N LEU A 75 -3.84 -10.69 -0.21
CA LEU A 75 -3.54 -10.73 1.22
C LEU A 75 -4.35 -11.82 1.94
N ALA A 76 -5.62 -12.00 1.56
CA ALA A 76 -6.48 -13.06 2.05
C ALA A 76 -5.92 -14.44 1.71
N ALA A 77 -5.45 -14.67 0.49
CA ALA A 77 -4.83 -15.95 0.11
C ALA A 77 -3.59 -16.28 0.96
N ALA A 78 -2.78 -15.28 1.32
CA ALA A 78 -1.67 -15.46 2.25
C ALA A 78 -2.17 -15.81 3.66
N LEU A 79 -3.15 -15.07 4.18
CA LEU A 79 -3.73 -15.31 5.51
C LEU A 79 -4.46 -16.65 5.59
N ASP A 80 -5.09 -17.12 4.51
CA ASP A 80 -5.70 -18.44 4.42
C ASP A 80 -4.66 -19.54 4.54
N ASN A 81 -3.52 -19.41 3.86
CA ASN A 81 -2.41 -20.34 4.00
C ASN A 81 -1.87 -20.36 5.45
N ALA A 82 -1.69 -19.18 6.05
CA ALA A 82 -1.27 -19.07 7.45
C ALA A 82 -2.26 -19.75 8.41
N ARG A 83 -3.56 -19.55 8.20
CA ARG A 83 -4.63 -20.17 8.98
C ARG A 83 -4.65 -21.68 8.84
N GLN A 84 -4.53 -22.20 7.62
CA GLN A 84 -4.47 -23.65 7.35
C GLN A 84 -3.24 -24.29 8.01
N ALA A 85 -2.14 -23.56 8.12
CA ALA A 85 -0.92 -23.98 8.81
C ALA A 85 -0.97 -23.77 10.35
N GLY A 86 -2.10 -23.32 10.91
CA GLY A 86 -2.25 -23.09 12.35
C GLY A 86 -1.43 -21.92 12.90
N LEU A 87 -1.06 -20.95 12.05
CA LEU A 87 -0.22 -19.82 12.44
C LEU A 87 -1.00 -18.58 12.90
N LEU A 88 -2.34 -18.62 12.86
CA LEU A 88 -3.19 -17.50 13.28
C LEU A 88 -3.92 -17.85 14.58
N GLY A 89 -3.90 -16.92 15.52
CA GLY A 89 -4.66 -16.99 16.76
C GLY A 89 -4.59 -15.68 17.55
N PRO A 90 -5.16 -15.64 18.77
CA PRO A 90 -5.25 -14.42 19.58
C PRO A 90 -3.90 -13.79 19.97
N GLY A 91 -2.84 -14.61 20.03
CA GLY A 91 -1.46 -14.16 20.30
C GLY A 91 -0.64 -13.87 19.03
N THR A 92 -1.28 -13.83 17.86
CA THR A 92 -0.57 -13.60 16.59
C THR A 92 -0.58 -12.12 16.23
N LEU A 93 0.62 -11.54 16.10
CA LEU A 93 0.81 -10.27 15.41
C LEU A 93 1.10 -10.54 13.93
N VAL A 94 0.24 -10.07 13.04
CA VAL A 94 0.53 -10.06 11.60
C VAL A 94 1.05 -8.68 11.20
N ALA A 95 2.16 -8.63 10.46
CA ALA A 95 2.76 -7.38 9.99
C ALA A 95 2.87 -7.32 8.47
N LEU A 96 2.39 -6.21 7.90
CA LEU A 96 2.48 -5.88 6.48
C LEU A 96 3.51 -4.79 6.21
N PRO A 97 4.10 -4.73 5.00
CA PRO A 97 5.19 -3.81 4.73
C PRO A 97 4.79 -2.35 4.59
N GLU A 98 5.79 -1.49 4.76
CA GLU A 98 5.69 -0.06 4.52
C GLU A 98 5.26 0.25 3.07
N HIS A 99 4.53 1.36 2.93
CA HIS A 99 3.93 1.85 1.68
C HIS A 99 2.93 0.93 0.98
N ILE A 100 2.55 -0.21 1.55
CA ILE A 100 1.51 -1.09 0.96
C ILE A 100 0.20 -0.32 0.67
N GLY A 101 -0.19 0.63 1.51
CA GLY A 101 -1.39 1.45 1.28
C GLY A 101 -1.20 2.57 0.27
N THR A 102 0.04 2.99 0.01
CA THR A 102 0.34 4.18 -0.81
C THR A 102 -0.06 3.97 -2.27
N TRP A 103 0.03 2.73 -2.75
CA TRP A 103 -0.30 2.35 -4.12
C TRP A 103 -1.79 2.22 -4.40
N LEU A 104 -2.66 2.35 -3.39
CA LEU A 104 -4.10 2.53 -3.60
C LEU A 104 -4.40 3.78 -4.46
N LEU A 105 -3.42 4.67 -4.61
CA LEU A 105 -3.37 5.72 -5.63
C LEU A 105 -3.69 5.21 -7.05
N ALA A 106 -3.27 4.00 -7.38
CA ALA A 106 -3.48 3.38 -8.69
C ALA A 106 -4.89 2.83 -8.89
N ARG A 107 -5.78 2.92 -7.90
CA ARG A 107 -7.16 2.44 -8.02
C ARG A 107 -7.88 3.08 -9.20
N GLY A 108 -8.61 2.25 -9.94
CA GLY A 108 -9.54 2.68 -11.00
C GLY A 108 -8.83 3.39 -12.14
N GLU A 109 -7.54 3.14 -12.35
CA GLU A 109 -6.81 3.62 -13.50
C GLU A 109 -7.11 2.82 -14.76
N LYS A 110 -6.69 3.36 -15.91
CA LYS A 110 -6.87 2.68 -17.21
C LYS A 110 -6.09 1.36 -17.25
N THR A 111 -6.55 0.37 -18.01
CA THR A 111 -5.84 -0.93 -18.10
C THR A 111 -4.40 -0.75 -18.57
N GLU A 112 -4.17 0.20 -19.46
CA GLU A 112 -2.87 0.55 -20.02
C GLU A 112 -1.94 1.19 -18.99
N PHE A 113 -2.48 1.88 -17.97
CA PHE A 113 -1.70 2.37 -16.84
C PHE A 113 -0.98 1.21 -16.13
N TYR A 114 -1.68 0.08 -15.90
CA TYR A 114 -1.10 -1.06 -15.19
C TYR A 114 -0.13 -1.89 -16.05
N ARG A 115 -0.21 -1.78 -17.38
CA ARG A 115 0.66 -2.46 -18.34
C ARG A 115 1.85 -1.62 -18.79
N ALA A 116 1.86 -0.34 -18.44
CA ALA A 116 2.89 0.60 -18.84
C ALA A 116 4.28 0.11 -18.41
N LEU A 117 5.22 0.19 -19.34
CA LEU A 117 6.57 -0.36 -19.16
C LEU A 117 7.53 0.65 -18.52
N ASN A 118 7.20 1.94 -18.63
CA ASN A 118 8.06 3.03 -18.18
C ASN A 118 7.23 4.21 -17.63
N ARG A 119 7.91 5.10 -16.90
CA ARG A 119 7.30 6.27 -16.26
C ARG A 119 6.57 7.19 -17.24
N LYS A 120 7.07 7.36 -18.47
CA LYS A 120 6.44 8.26 -19.44
C LYS A 120 5.07 7.75 -19.84
N GLU A 121 4.94 6.45 -20.09
CA GLU A 121 3.65 5.81 -20.38
C GLU A 121 2.70 5.92 -19.20
N VAL A 122 3.15 5.59 -17.99
CA VAL A 122 2.30 5.69 -16.80
C VAL A 122 1.79 7.13 -16.62
N ARG A 123 2.66 8.13 -16.79
CA ARG A 123 2.27 9.55 -16.72
C ARG A 123 1.25 9.93 -17.79
N ASN A 124 1.47 9.50 -19.03
CA ASN A 124 0.55 9.79 -20.12
C ASN A 124 -0.84 9.21 -19.85
N TRP A 125 -0.90 7.96 -19.39
CA TRP A 125 -2.16 7.33 -19.04
C TRP A 125 -2.84 7.97 -17.83
N LEU A 126 -2.08 8.45 -16.84
CA LEU A 126 -2.64 9.24 -15.74
C LEU A 126 -3.26 10.55 -16.21
N LEU A 127 -2.56 11.31 -17.05
CA LEU A 127 -3.06 12.59 -17.55
C LEU A 127 -4.29 12.39 -18.46
N LEU A 128 -4.26 11.37 -19.33
CA LEU A 128 -5.40 11.04 -20.20
C LEU A 128 -6.60 10.52 -19.40
N GLY A 129 -6.37 9.74 -18.36
CA GLY A 129 -7.41 9.19 -17.49
C GLY A 129 -7.99 10.21 -16.50
N ASN A 130 -7.27 11.27 -16.18
CA ASN A 130 -7.66 12.25 -15.16
C ASN A 130 -7.67 13.69 -15.75
N PRO A 131 -8.75 14.10 -16.46
CA PRO A 131 -8.81 15.41 -17.13
C PRO A 131 -8.58 16.60 -16.20
N LEU A 132 -9.10 16.55 -14.97
CA LEU A 132 -8.87 17.61 -13.96
C LEU A 132 -7.40 17.73 -13.58
N LEU A 133 -6.70 16.58 -13.45
CA LEU A 133 -5.27 16.56 -13.18
C LEU A 133 -4.49 17.13 -14.38
N ALA A 134 -4.89 16.80 -15.61
CA ALA A 134 -4.25 17.33 -16.81
C ALA A 134 -4.40 18.86 -16.94
N VAL A 135 -5.59 19.39 -16.67
CA VAL A 135 -5.82 20.85 -16.62
C VAL A 135 -4.94 21.50 -15.55
N LYS A 136 -4.90 20.93 -14.34
CA LYS A 136 -4.04 21.44 -13.25
C LYS A 136 -2.56 21.40 -13.63
N ALA A 137 -2.11 20.30 -14.25
CA ALA A 137 -0.73 20.14 -14.68
C ALA A 137 -0.32 21.21 -15.70
N LEU A 138 -1.21 21.51 -16.66
CA LEU A 138 -0.99 22.55 -17.66
C LEU A 138 -0.96 23.96 -17.03
N LEU A 139 -1.96 24.29 -16.20
CA LEU A 139 -2.08 25.62 -15.60
C LEU A 139 -0.96 25.94 -14.61
N MET A 140 -0.47 24.93 -13.87
CA MET A 140 0.55 25.10 -12.84
C MET A 140 1.96 24.72 -13.29
N ASN A 141 2.13 24.33 -14.57
CA ASN A 141 3.37 23.82 -15.15
C ASN A 141 4.06 22.79 -14.24
N LEU A 142 3.29 21.76 -13.84
CA LEU A 142 3.77 20.75 -12.89
C LEU A 142 4.84 19.87 -13.54
N ASP A 143 5.98 19.75 -12.87
CA ASP A 143 6.94 18.70 -13.17
C ASP A 143 6.43 17.33 -12.70
N ALA A 144 7.23 16.29 -12.89
CA ALA A 144 6.81 14.93 -12.60
C ALA A 144 6.58 14.66 -11.10
N GLU A 145 7.37 15.26 -10.20
CA GLU A 145 7.19 15.05 -8.76
C GLU A 145 5.96 15.78 -8.23
N ARG A 146 5.75 17.02 -8.67
CA ARG A 146 4.56 17.81 -8.33
C ARG A 146 3.28 17.22 -8.91
N LEU A 147 3.38 16.52 -10.05
CA LEU A 147 2.26 15.76 -10.60
C LEU A 147 1.88 14.57 -9.72
N ASP A 148 2.87 13.82 -9.23
CA ASP A 148 2.67 12.68 -8.33
C ASP A 148 1.98 13.13 -7.02
N GLU A 149 2.47 14.24 -6.44
CA GLU A 149 1.84 14.86 -5.27
C GLU A 149 0.41 15.34 -5.58
N ALA A 150 0.17 15.98 -6.72
CA ALA A 150 -1.15 16.46 -7.10
C ALA A 150 -2.15 15.31 -7.26
N LEU A 151 -1.73 14.19 -7.84
CA LEU A 151 -2.55 12.97 -7.95
C LEU A 151 -2.84 12.38 -6.56
N LEU A 152 -1.83 12.32 -5.69
CA LEU A 152 -1.98 11.80 -4.32
C LEU A 152 -3.01 12.63 -3.55
N ARG A 153 -2.90 13.96 -3.58
CA ARG A 153 -3.88 14.86 -2.96
C ARG A 153 -5.28 14.71 -3.56
N MET A 154 -5.39 14.55 -4.87
CA MET A 154 -6.68 14.35 -5.55
C MET A 154 -7.38 13.07 -5.10
N LYS A 155 -6.62 11.99 -4.82
CA LYS A 155 -7.17 10.69 -4.43
C LYS A 155 -7.16 10.41 -2.94
N ALA A 156 -6.63 11.31 -2.11
CA ALA A 156 -6.34 11.05 -0.70
C ALA A 156 -7.56 10.56 0.09
N GLU A 157 -8.72 11.21 -0.06
CA GLU A 157 -9.95 10.83 0.66
C GLU A 157 -10.50 9.45 0.25
N GLN A 158 -10.26 9.02 -1.00
CA GLN A 158 -10.60 7.66 -1.40
C GLN A 158 -9.58 6.65 -0.84
N MET A 159 -8.30 7.01 -0.88
CA MET A 159 -7.22 6.18 -0.34
C MET A 159 -7.37 5.94 1.15
N THR A 160 -7.80 6.93 1.95
CA THR A 160 -8.04 6.76 3.39
C THR A 160 -9.13 5.72 3.67
N LYS A 161 -10.25 5.80 2.96
CA LYS A 161 -11.37 4.86 3.06
C LYS A 161 -10.94 3.45 2.65
N ASP A 162 -10.26 3.33 1.52
CA ASP A 162 -9.82 2.04 0.99
C ASP A 162 -8.81 1.37 1.91
N TYR A 163 -7.84 2.13 2.41
CA TYR A 163 -6.84 1.66 3.37
C TYR A 163 -7.52 1.13 4.63
N GLN A 164 -8.37 1.95 5.26
CA GLN A 164 -9.02 1.58 6.50
C GLN A 164 -9.96 0.38 6.31
N GLN A 165 -10.82 0.39 5.29
CA GLN A 165 -11.77 -0.71 5.03
C GLN A 165 -11.07 -2.04 4.72
N LEU A 166 -10.01 -1.99 3.92
CA LEU A 166 -9.24 -3.18 3.57
C LEU A 166 -8.62 -3.83 4.81
N PHE A 167 -7.85 -3.07 5.57
CA PHE A 167 -7.06 -3.62 6.66
C PHE A 167 -7.89 -3.91 7.91
N SER A 168 -8.91 -3.09 8.21
CA SER A 168 -9.91 -3.44 9.25
C SER A 168 -10.67 -4.72 8.89
N GLY A 169 -11.05 -4.87 7.61
CA GLY A 169 -11.74 -6.07 7.13
C GLY A 169 -10.91 -7.33 7.27
N LEU A 170 -9.63 -7.28 6.88
CA LEU A 170 -8.70 -8.40 7.03
C LEU A 170 -8.46 -8.74 8.51
N ALA A 171 -8.21 -7.75 9.36
CA ALA A 171 -8.00 -7.98 10.79
C ALA A 171 -9.21 -8.67 11.44
N ARG A 172 -10.42 -8.19 11.11
CA ARG A 172 -11.68 -8.75 11.61
C ARG A 172 -11.97 -10.15 11.08
N GLU A 173 -11.80 -10.38 9.79
CA GLU A 173 -12.13 -11.68 9.19
C GLU A 173 -11.21 -12.81 9.68
N TYR A 174 -9.94 -12.48 9.90
CA TYR A 174 -8.94 -13.45 10.37
C TYR A 174 -8.75 -13.44 11.88
N GLN A 175 -9.45 -12.56 12.61
CA GLN A 175 -9.38 -12.43 14.08
C GLN A 175 -7.95 -12.26 14.59
N ILE A 176 -7.21 -11.32 13.99
CA ILE A 176 -5.79 -11.07 14.27
C ILE A 176 -5.54 -9.61 14.65
N THR A 177 -4.50 -9.34 15.43
CA THR A 177 -3.91 -8.01 15.47
C THR A 177 -3.06 -7.80 14.22
N LEU A 178 -3.36 -6.74 13.45
CA LEU A 178 -2.73 -6.45 12.17
C LEU A 178 -2.01 -5.11 12.18
N LEU A 179 -0.69 -5.13 12.09
CA LEU A 179 0.09 -3.96 11.68
C LEU A 179 -0.06 -3.81 10.15
N ALA A 180 -0.87 -2.84 9.72
CA ALA A 180 -1.35 -2.70 8.35
C ALA A 180 -0.30 -2.18 7.34
N GLY A 181 0.97 -2.07 7.74
CA GLY A 181 1.97 -1.35 6.97
C GLY A 181 1.67 0.15 6.97
N SER A 182 2.05 0.85 5.90
CA SER A 182 1.87 2.31 5.84
C SER A 182 1.32 2.86 4.53
N ILE A 183 0.85 4.10 4.61
CA ILE A 183 0.26 4.88 3.53
C ILE A 183 0.79 6.33 3.58
N LEU A 184 1.05 6.92 2.42
CA LEU A 184 1.40 8.34 2.27
C LEU A 184 0.15 9.17 2.00
N LEU A 185 -0.11 10.17 2.85
CA LEU A 185 -1.30 11.03 2.79
C LEU A 185 -0.94 12.49 3.12
N PRO A 186 -1.69 13.49 2.61
CA PRO A 186 -1.59 14.86 3.08
C PRO A 186 -2.24 15.00 4.46
N GLU A 187 -1.45 15.42 5.45
CA GLU A 187 -1.88 15.71 6.83
C GLU A 187 -2.92 14.71 7.37
N PRO A 188 -2.57 13.41 7.43
CA PRO A 188 -3.48 12.38 7.89
C PRO A 188 -3.78 12.58 9.38
N HIS A 189 -5.03 12.31 9.75
CA HIS A 189 -5.48 12.36 11.14
C HIS A 189 -6.67 11.42 11.35
N LEU A 190 -6.88 11.00 12.60
CA LEU A 190 -8.09 10.29 12.99
C LEU A 190 -9.15 11.28 13.48
N LYS A 191 -10.38 11.05 13.04
CA LYS A 191 -11.57 11.72 13.55
C LYS A 191 -12.64 10.67 13.78
N ASP A 192 -13.07 10.50 15.03
CA ASP A 192 -14.11 9.54 15.43
C ASP A 192 -13.84 8.10 14.94
N GLY A 193 -12.57 7.66 15.06
CA GLY A 193 -12.12 6.34 14.60
C GLY A 193 -12.03 6.18 13.08
N GLN A 194 -12.23 7.25 12.31
CA GLN A 194 -12.08 7.26 10.86
C GLN A 194 -10.83 8.02 10.44
N LEU A 195 -10.06 7.42 9.53
CA LEU A 195 -8.92 8.05 8.90
C LEU A 195 -9.39 9.09 7.88
N ARG A 196 -8.88 10.31 8.05
CA ARG A 196 -9.13 11.45 7.18
C ARG A 196 -7.81 11.99 6.64
N SER A 197 -7.89 12.63 5.48
CA SER A 197 -6.77 13.38 4.93
C SER A 197 -7.03 14.88 5.02
N GLY A 198 -6.01 15.63 5.42
CA GLY A 198 -6.02 17.09 5.43
C GLY A 198 -5.44 17.69 4.14
N ASN A 199 -5.05 18.96 4.23
CA ASN A 199 -4.46 19.71 3.11
C ASN A 199 -2.99 20.08 3.34
N GLY A 200 -2.44 19.79 4.51
CA GLY A 200 -1.06 20.11 4.88
C GLY A 200 0.02 19.24 4.21
N PRO A 201 1.21 19.12 4.84
CA PRO A 201 2.34 18.39 4.29
C PRO A 201 2.03 16.89 4.17
N LEU A 202 2.69 16.22 3.22
CA LEU A 202 2.63 14.77 3.12
C LEU A 202 3.29 14.13 4.36
N ARG A 203 2.66 13.08 4.87
CA ARG A 203 3.19 12.25 5.95
C ARG A 203 2.88 10.79 5.69
N THR A 204 3.81 9.94 6.11
CA THR A 204 3.60 8.50 6.14
C THR A 204 2.85 8.15 7.43
N LEU A 205 1.78 7.38 7.30
CA LEU A 205 0.96 6.90 8.41
C LEU A 205 1.02 5.37 8.48
N SER A 206 1.16 4.81 9.68
CA SER A 206 0.96 3.38 9.95
C SER A 206 -0.07 3.17 11.05
N LEU A 207 -1.02 2.25 10.82
CA LEU A 207 -2.07 1.88 11.76
C LEU A 207 -1.95 0.43 12.19
N VAL A 208 -2.40 0.15 13.41
CA VAL A 208 -2.62 -1.20 13.94
C VAL A 208 -4.12 -1.42 14.07
N PHE A 209 -4.62 -2.56 13.61
CA PHE A 209 -6.01 -2.96 13.75
C PHE A 209 -6.14 -4.12 14.73
N SER A 210 -7.13 -4.07 15.61
CA SER A 210 -7.49 -5.15 16.53
C SER A 210 -8.21 -6.30 15.81
N PRO A 211 -8.36 -7.47 16.45
CA PRO A 211 -9.16 -8.59 15.94
C PRO A 211 -10.62 -8.26 15.61
N GLU A 212 -11.16 -7.15 16.14
CA GLU A 212 -12.50 -6.64 15.84
C GLU A 212 -12.52 -5.72 14.60
N GLY A 213 -11.35 -5.40 14.05
CA GLY A 213 -11.18 -4.45 12.95
C GLY A 213 -11.16 -2.98 13.39
N THR A 214 -11.01 -2.71 14.68
CA THR A 214 -10.92 -1.33 15.20
C THR A 214 -9.47 -0.85 15.23
N ILE A 215 -9.22 0.44 15.12
CA ILE A 215 -7.85 0.98 15.23
C ILE A 215 -7.40 0.85 16.68
N GLN A 216 -6.25 0.22 16.90
CA GLN A 216 -5.66 -0.04 18.21
C GLN A 216 -4.45 0.87 18.44
N GLY A 217 -4.42 1.56 19.59
CA GLY A 217 -3.32 2.44 19.97
C GLY A 217 -3.26 3.74 19.16
N GLU A 218 -2.17 4.49 19.36
CA GLU A 218 -1.96 5.75 18.65
C GLU A 218 -1.44 5.51 17.23
N PRO A 219 -1.98 6.22 16.23
CA PRO A 219 -1.43 6.22 14.88
C PRO A 219 0.03 6.69 14.86
N HIS A 220 0.86 6.02 14.06
CA HIS A 220 2.25 6.41 13.88
C HIS A 220 2.43 7.27 12.64
N TYR A 221 3.05 8.44 12.81
CA TYR A 221 3.27 9.42 11.74
C TYR A 221 4.76 9.68 11.52
N GLU A 222 5.17 9.78 10.25
CA GLU A 222 6.52 10.20 9.87
C GLU A 222 6.48 11.30 8.81
N PRO A 223 7.42 12.27 8.84
CA PRO A 223 7.50 13.30 7.83
C PRO A 223 7.85 12.72 6.45
N TRP A 224 7.37 13.36 5.38
CA TRP A 224 7.78 13.07 4.01
C TRP A 224 8.45 14.31 3.38
N PRO A 225 9.61 14.18 2.72
CA PRO A 225 10.41 12.97 2.57
C PRO A 225 11.07 12.53 3.89
N GLN A 226 11.24 11.22 4.10
CA GLN A 226 11.81 10.71 5.35
C GLN A 226 13.30 11.04 5.46
N GLN A 227 13.71 11.37 6.68
CA GLN A 227 15.11 11.55 7.05
C GLN A 227 15.55 10.41 7.98
N PRO A 228 16.67 9.72 7.73
CA PRO A 228 17.16 8.65 8.60
C PRO A 228 17.32 9.13 10.05
N GLY A 229 16.87 8.31 11.01
CA GLY A 229 17.12 8.54 12.45
C GLY A 229 16.24 9.62 13.12
N THR A 230 15.20 10.11 12.46
CA THR A 230 14.41 11.25 12.97
C THR A 230 13.13 10.90 13.72
N THR A 231 12.64 9.66 13.64
CA THR A 231 11.36 9.26 14.24
C THR A 231 11.52 8.12 15.24
N ALA A 232 10.88 8.24 16.40
CA ALA A 232 10.86 7.20 17.42
C ALA A 232 10.21 5.90 16.88
N PRO A 233 10.63 4.71 17.37
CA PRO A 233 9.99 3.46 16.98
C PRO A 233 8.50 3.43 17.36
N GLN A 234 7.65 2.89 16.48
CA GLN A 234 6.25 2.64 16.83
C GLN A 234 6.18 1.47 17.80
N ARG A 235 5.46 1.62 18.91
CA ARG A 235 5.21 0.53 19.84
C ARG A 235 3.76 0.05 19.72
N LEU A 236 3.56 -1.25 19.81
CA LEU A 236 2.23 -1.87 19.86
C LEU A 236 2.25 -3.13 20.71
N SER A 237 1.07 -3.54 21.19
CA SER A 237 0.94 -4.69 22.08
C SER A 237 -0.09 -5.69 21.58
N VAL A 238 0.23 -6.97 21.76
CA VAL A 238 -0.66 -8.12 21.51
C VAL A 238 -0.66 -8.98 22.77
N GLY A 239 -1.77 -8.97 23.51
CA GLY A 239 -1.81 -9.55 24.85
C GLY A 239 -0.78 -8.91 25.78
N ASP A 240 0.10 -9.73 26.37
CA ASP A 240 1.19 -9.29 27.25
C ASP A 240 2.50 -8.97 26.49
N MET A 241 2.52 -9.15 25.17
CA MET A 241 3.69 -8.93 24.32
C MET A 241 3.72 -7.50 23.79
N THR A 242 4.86 -6.83 23.90
CA THR A 242 5.06 -5.48 23.33
C THR A 242 6.13 -5.53 22.25
N TYR A 243 5.80 -5.01 21.07
CA TYR A 243 6.68 -4.94 19.91
C TYR A 243 7.07 -3.49 19.63
N SER A 244 8.31 -3.28 19.18
CA SER A 244 8.76 -2.03 18.58
C SER A 244 9.04 -2.24 17.09
N VAL A 245 8.50 -1.35 16.26
CA VAL A 245 8.71 -1.31 14.82
C VAL A 245 9.75 -0.25 14.50
N GLU A 246 10.90 -0.69 14.00
CA GLU A 246 11.98 0.16 13.50
C GLU A 246 11.87 0.23 11.98
N ARG A 247 11.89 1.44 11.42
CA ARG A 247 11.77 1.67 9.97
C ARG A 247 13.07 2.21 9.41
N ASP A 248 13.44 1.71 8.24
CA ASP A 248 14.60 2.17 7.50
C ASP A 248 14.19 2.53 6.06
N TRP A 249 14.36 3.80 5.73
CA TRP A 249 13.89 4.43 4.50
C TRP A 249 14.97 4.56 3.45
N ARG A 250 15.87 3.57 3.35
CA ARG A 250 16.88 3.55 2.28
C ARG A 250 16.21 3.74 0.92
N PRO A 251 16.80 4.57 0.03
CA PRO A 251 16.25 4.79 -1.31
C PRO A 251 15.93 3.47 -2.02
N GLY A 252 14.69 3.34 -2.51
CA GLY A 252 14.21 2.21 -3.30
C GLY A 252 13.39 1.17 -2.52
N TYR A 253 13.79 0.81 -1.30
CA TYR A 253 13.21 -0.34 -0.58
C TYR A 253 12.90 0.03 0.88
N PRO A 254 11.75 0.68 1.15
CA PRO A 254 11.32 0.92 2.52
C PRO A 254 11.20 -0.42 3.24
N GLN A 255 11.92 -0.56 4.35
CA GLN A 255 11.93 -1.78 5.14
C GLN A 255 11.62 -1.49 6.60
N SER A 256 11.02 -2.47 7.27
CA SER A 256 10.80 -2.42 8.71
C SER A 256 11.29 -3.67 9.40
N LEU A 257 11.69 -3.53 10.66
CA LEU A 257 12.08 -4.60 11.56
C LEU A 257 11.19 -4.54 12.78
N LEU A 258 10.71 -5.69 13.23
CA LEU A 258 9.94 -5.80 14.46
C LEU A 258 10.80 -6.47 15.51
N ARG A 259 10.92 -5.83 16.67
CA ARG A 259 11.59 -6.40 17.85
C ARG A 259 10.57 -6.57 18.95
N LEU A 260 10.62 -7.69 19.64
CA LEU A 260 9.87 -7.89 20.87
C LEU A 260 10.69 -7.27 22.01
N VAL A 261 10.11 -6.32 22.74
CA VAL A 261 10.84 -5.45 23.70
C VAL A 261 11.54 -6.24 24.81
N ASP A 262 10.95 -7.35 25.25
CA ASP A 262 11.50 -8.21 26.31
C ASP A 262 12.46 -9.29 25.77
N SER A 263 12.94 -9.16 24.53
CA SER A 263 13.84 -10.14 23.92
C SER A 263 14.87 -9.49 23.01
N ASP A 264 16.07 -10.08 22.94
CA ASP A 264 17.15 -9.57 22.06
C ASP A 264 16.93 -9.89 20.57
N GLY A 265 15.86 -10.59 20.21
CA GLY A 265 15.57 -11.03 18.86
C GLY A 265 14.90 -9.95 17.99
N SER A 266 15.46 -9.69 16.82
CA SER A 266 14.80 -8.94 15.74
C SER A 266 14.19 -9.87 14.71
N SER A 267 13.06 -9.47 14.13
CA SER A 267 12.51 -10.11 12.95
C SER A 267 13.44 -9.92 11.74
N PRO A 268 13.34 -10.78 10.71
CA PRO A 268 13.86 -10.45 9.39
C PRO A 268 13.21 -9.16 8.86
N ALA A 269 13.88 -8.50 7.90
CA ALA A 269 13.36 -7.29 7.27
C ALA A 269 11.99 -7.52 6.61
N LEU A 270 11.04 -6.63 6.82
CA LEU A 270 9.72 -6.64 6.21
C LEU A 270 9.70 -5.60 5.08
N PHE A 271 9.37 -6.05 3.87
CA PHE A 271 9.37 -5.21 2.67
C PHE A 271 8.37 -5.78 1.65
N LEU A 272 7.90 -4.91 0.74
CA LEU A 272 7.07 -5.32 -0.39
C LEU A 272 7.89 -6.14 -1.39
N ARG A 273 7.30 -7.15 -2.03
CA ARG A 273 7.96 -7.88 -3.14
C ARG A 273 7.24 -7.59 -4.44
N GLY A 274 7.89 -7.90 -5.56
CA GLY A 274 7.33 -7.75 -6.91
C GLY A 274 7.84 -6.51 -7.63
N LYS A 275 6.98 -5.90 -8.45
CA LYS A 275 7.35 -4.78 -9.32
C LYS A 275 6.18 -3.80 -9.39
N LEU A 276 6.40 -2.56 -8.98
CA LEU A 276 5.49 -1.45 -9.23
C LEU A 276 6.26 -0.44 -10.08
N GLY A 277 5.91 -0.35 -11.37
CA GLY A 277 6.66 0.40 -12.39
C GLY A 277 6.55 1.93 -12.28
N TRP A 278 6.09 2.45 -11.13
CA TRP A 278 5.80 3.85 -10.91
C TRP A 278 6.49 4.28 -9.61
N PRO A 279 7.25 5.38 -9.55
CA PRO A 279 7.67 5.94 -8.26
C PRO A 279 6.53 6.80 -7.68
N ILE A 280 6.25 6.69 -6.39
CA ILE A 280 5.44 7.70 -5.68
C ILE A 280 6.41 8.61 -4.91
N GLY A 281 6.21 9.93 -5.04
CA GLY A 281 6.81 10.94 -4.15
C GLY A 281 8.31 11.19 -4.30
N GLY A 282 8.94 10.85 -5.43
CA GLY A 282 10.39 11.03 -5.61
C GLY A 282 11.22 9.79 -5.27
N ALA A 283 10.60 8.62 -5.09
CA ALA A 283 11.34 7.36 -5.05
C ALA A 283 12.19 7.17 -6.34
N PRO A 284 13.40 6.58 -6.23
CA PRO A 284 14.32 6.46 -7.37
C PRO A 284 13.69 5.68 -8.54
N ARG A 285 14.17 6.00 -9.75
CA ARG A 285 13.49 5.82 -11.05
C ARG A 285 13.23 4.37 -11.51
N GLU A 286 13.52 3.38 -10.68
CA GLU A 286 13.32 1.95 -10.93
C GLU A 286 13.03 1.24 -9.59
N VAL A 287 11.78 1.27 -9.11
CA VAL A 287 11.43 0.54 -7.89
C VAL A 287 11.12 -0.91 -8.24
N LEU A 288 12.17 -1.73 -8.36
CA LEU A 288 11.99 -3.13 -7.98
C LEU A 288 11.54 -3.08 -6.51
N LEU A 289 10.47 -3.79 -6.16
CA LEU A 289 10.06 -3.85 -4.74
C LEU A 289 10.91 -4.89 -4.01
N THR A 290 11.36 -5.92 -4.72
CA THR A 290 12.18 -6.98 -4.14
C THR A 290 13.65 -6.56 -4.06
N PRO A 291 14.22 -6.33 -2.87
CA PRO A 291 15.64 -6.03 -2.71
C PRO A 291 16.49 -7.26 -3.05
N GLN A 292 17.36 -7.13 -4.06
CA GLN A 292 18.25 -8.22 -4.50
C GLN A 292 19.33 -8.57 -3.47
N GLN A 293 19.72 -7.59 -2.63
CA GLN A 293 20.79 -7.72 -1.66
C GLN A 293 20.34 -8.30 -0.31
N ILE A 294 19.02 -8.47 -0.09
CA ILE A 294 18.47 -8.98 1.18
C ILE A 294 18.07 -10.44 1.02
N GLN A 295 18.42 -11.26 2.01
CA GLN A 295 18.05 -12.68 2.04
C GLN A 295 16.52 -12.85 2.00
N GLN A 296 16.04 -13.47 0.92
CA GLN A 296 14.60 -13.64 0.66
C GLN A 296 13.95 -14.74 1.50
N GLY A 297 14.75 -15.63 2.08
CA GLY A 297 14.31 -16.80 2.85
C GLY A 297 13.86 -17.99 1.98
N SER A 298 13.42 -17.75 0.74
CA SER A 298 13.11 -18.75 -0.28
C SER A 298 13.30 -18.17 -1.68
N GLN A 299 13.51 -19.02 -2.69
CA GLN A 299 13.45 -18.65 -4.12
C GLN A 299 12.07 -18.90 -4.73
N ALA A 300 11.12 -19.39 -3.94
CA ALA A 300 9.78 -19.68 -4.41
C ALA A 300 9.06 -18.40 -4.91
N PRO A 301 8.25 -18.52 -5.97
CA PRO A 301 7.38 -17.44 -6.39
C PRO A 301 6.20 -17.25 -5.42
N GLY A 302 5.49 -16.13 -5.56
CA GLY A 302 4.34 -15.79 -4.72
C GLY A 302 4.76 -15.09 -3.42
N SER A 303 3.82 -14.83 -2.51
CA SER A 303 4.06 -14.14 -1.25
C SER A 303 4.90 -14.98 -0.26
N HIS A 304 5.74 -14.35 0.56
CA HIS A 304 6.47 -15.06 1.63
C HIS A 304 5.86 -14.74 2.98
N LEU A 305 5.65 -15.78 3.79
CA LEU A 305 5.13 -15.70 5.14
C LEU A 305 6.23 -16.16 6.09
N LEU A 306 6.83 -15.23 6.83
CA LEU A 306 7.89 -15.55 7.78
C LEU A 306 7.31 -15.58 9.18
N ASN A 307 7.35 -16.74 9.80
CA ASN A 307 6.79 -16.95 11.12
C ASN A 307 7.89 -17.08 12.17
N ILE A 308 7.71 -16.38 13.29
CA ILE A 308 8.60 -16.41 14.44
C ILE A 308 7.76 -16.74 15.67
N TRP A 309 7.96 -17.93 16.21
CA TRP A 309 7.33 -18.34 17.48
C TRP A 309 7.90 -17.54 18.64
N ILE A 310 7.03 -17.07 19.52
CA ILE A 310 7.43 -16.41 20.75
C ILE A 310 7.40 -17.43 21.89
N ALA A 311 8.57 -17.65 22.49
CA ALA A 311 8.72 -18.55 23.63
C ALA A 311 7.86 -18.08 24.83
N PRO A 312 7.40 -19.02 25.68
CA PRO A 312 6.84 -18.66 26.98
C PRO A 312 7.86 -17.91 27.83
N LYS A 313 7.36 -17.10 28.78
CA LYS A 313 8.20 -16.47 29.82
C LYS A 313 8.74 -17.52 30.77
#